data_AF-A0A6G2I575-F1
#
_entry.id   AF-A0A6G2I575-F1
#
_cell.length_a   1.000
_cell.length_b   1.000
_cell.length_c   1.000
_cell.angle_alpha   90.00
_cell.angle_beta   90.00
_cell.angle_gamma   90.00
#
_symmetry.space_group_name_H-M   'P 1'
#
loop_
_entity.id
_entity.type
_entity.pdbx_description
1 polymer ?
#
loop_
_entity_poly.entity_id
_entity_poly.type
_entity_poly.pdbx_seq_one_letter_code
_entity_poly.pdbx_strand_id
1 'polypeptide(L)'
;MKIDLTDTTASKVNKALVQGRRAIGTPAVGMVLTLVIVTDEENAYDALKAASDASHEHPSRTLVVIRRVSRSPRDRTKSRLDAEVRVGADAGTGETVVLRLYGEVADHAQSVVLPLLLPDAPVVVWWPVDAPLDPAKDPLGALAQRRVTDTYASEQPVRDLASRADTYTPGDTDLSWTRITPWRSMLAAALDQVTCDVRAVEVEGEEFNPSCELLAMWLAYRLDVPVKRSLSGGPGLTAVRMDTTCGPIVLDRPDGSLATLSIQGQPDRAVALKRRETAELIAEELRRLDPDDTYASALRFGVDRLNSVPRQEAAGAPVAKGDAAAVPAPVETAAQAPAKEAAAEAPVKKAAAK
;
A
#
# COMPACT_ATOMS: atom_id res chain seq x y z
N MET A 1 -27.57 -15.63 -10.03
CA MET A 1 -27.25 -17.00 -10.49
C MET A 1 -25.75 -17.25 -10.35
N LYS A 2 -25.38 -18.44 -9.89
CA LYS A 2 -24.01 -18.92 -9.75
C LYS A 2 -23.74 -20.14 -10.65
N ILE A 3 -22.57 -20.16 -11.30
CA ILE A 3 -22.10 -21.25 -12.16
C ILE A 3 -20.69 -21.65 -11.72
N ASP A 4 -20.54 -22.86 -11.20
CA ASP A 4 -19.24 -23.42 -10.81
C ASP A 4 -18.61 -24.21 -11.97
N LEU A 5 -17.32 -24.00 -12.19
CA LEU A 5 -16.53 -24.62 -13.26
C LEU A 5 -15.24 -25.20 -12.66
N THR A 6 -15.15 -26.52 -12.61
CA THR A 6 -13.94 -27.23 -12.16
C THR A 6 -13.07 -27.60 -13.36
N ASP A 7 -11.75 -27.50 -13.22
CA ASP A 7 -10.78 -27.88 -14.26
C ASP A 7 -11.13 -27.29 -15.64
N THR A 8 -11.17 -25.96 -15.66
CA THR A 8 -11.74 -25.17 -16.75
C THR A 8 -10.69 -24.36 -17.50
N THR A 9 -11.13 -23.61 -18.50
CA THR A 9 -10.31 -22.68 -19.28
C THR A 9 -10.97 -21.31 -19.32
N ALA A 10 -10.19 -20.25 -19.55
CA ALA A 10 -10.74 -18.90 -19.67
C ALA A 10 -11.83 -18.78 -20.74
N SER A 11 -11.72 -19.55 -21.84
CA SER A 11 -12.77 -19.63 -22.87
C SER A 11 -14.09 -20.21 -22.35
N LYS A 12 -14.04 -21.28 -21.55
CA LYS A 12 -15.23 -21.86 -20.90
C LYS A 12 -15.83 -20.90 -19.87
N VAL A 13 -15.00 -20.16 -19.13
CA VAL A 13 -15.46 -19.11 -18.20
C VAL A 13 -16.18 -17.98 -18.95
N ASN A 14 -15.61 -17.49 -20.05
CA ASN A 14 -16.27 -16.47 -20.87
C ASN A 14 -17.60 -16.98 -21.46
N LYS A 15 -17.64 -18.25 -21.89
CA LYS A 15 -18.90 -18.89 -22.33
C LYS A 15 -19.94 -18.93 -21.22
N ALA A 16 -19.55 -19.24 -19.99
CA ALA A 16 -20.43 -19.25 -18.83
C ALA A 16 -20.95 -17.84 -18.49
N LEU A 17 -20.14 -16.78 -18.61
CA LEU A 17 -20.59 -15.39 -18.49
C LEU A 17 -21.68 -15.05 -19.52
N VAL A 18 -21.44 -15.38 -20.80
CA VAL A 18 -22.41 -15.14 -21.88
C VAL A 18 -23.72 -15.92 -21.67
N GLN A 19 -23.63 -17.19 -21.27
CA GLN A 19 -24.80 -17.99 -20.90
C GLN A 19 -25.52 -17.39 -19.69
N GLY A 20 -24.73 -16.90 -18.73
CA GLY A 20 -25.17 -16.22 -17.52
C GLY A 20 -26.11 -15.05 -17.81
N ARG A 21 -25.64 -14.12 -18.63
CA ARG A 21 -26.40 -12.95 -19.08
C ARG A 21 -27.69 -13.32 -19.80
N ARG A 22 -27.61 -14.29 -20.72
CA ARG A 22 -28.78 -14.74 -21.50
C ARG A 22 -29.87 -15.30 -20.59
N ALA A 23 -29.51 -16.06 -19.56
CA ALA A 23 -30.47 -16.64 -18.63
C ALA A 23 -31.19 -15.59 -17.77
N ILE A 24 -30.53 -14.46 -17.46
CA ILE A 24 -31.12 -13.36 -16.67
C ILE A 24 -31.91 -12.38 -17.56
N GLY A 25 -31.78 -12.48 -18.88
CA GLY A 25 -32.50 -11.61 -19.82
C GLY A 25 -31.90 -10.20 -19.93
N THR A 26 -30.68 -9.99 -19.45
CA THR A 26 -29.98 -8.70 -19.54
C THR A 26 -28.82 -8.80 -20.54
N PRO A 27 -28.99 -8.32 -21.79
CA PRO A 27 -27.99 -8.49 -22.84
C PRO A 27 -26.76 -7.57 -22.68
N ALA A 28 -26.90 -6.43 -21.99
CA ALA A 28 -25.82 -5.47 -21.76
C ALA A 28 -25.81 -5.03 -20.29
N VAL A 29 -24.66 -5.18 -19.63
CA VAL A 29 -24.39 -4.59 -18.33
C VAL A 29 -23.58 -3.33 -18.60
N GLY A 30 -24.06 -2.16 -18.16
CA GLY A 30 -23.38 -0.87 -18.30
C GLY A 30 -22.15 -0.75 -17.40
N MET A 31 -21.21 -1.70 -17.52
CA MET A 31 -19.98 -1.73 -16.74
C MET A 31 -19.01 -0.67 -17.26
N VAL A 32 -18.43 0.09 -16.34
CA VAL A 32 -17.51 1.19 -16.65
C VAL A 32 -16.05 0.78 -16.55
N LEU A 33 -15.73 -0.36 -15.93
CA LEU A 33 -14.36 -0.88 -15.77
C LEU A 33 -14.33 -2.38 -15.50
N THR A 34 -13.14 -2.96 -15.62
CA THR A 34 -12.81 -4.29 -15.07
C THR A 34 -11.94 -4.12 -13.83
N LEU A 35 -12.40 -4.59 -12.66
CA LEU A 35 -11.64 -4.63 -11.43
C LEU A 35 -11.05 -6.03 -11.25
N VAL A 36 -9.73 -6.14 -11.32
CA VAL A 36 -8.98 -7.37 -11.08
C VAL A 36 -8.45 -7.35 -9.65
N ILE A 37 -8.93 -8.25 -8.80
CA ILE A 37 -8.47 -8.37 -7.41
C ILE A 37 -7.50 -9.53 -7.34
N VAL A 38 -6.28 -9.31 -6.84
CA VAL A 38 -5.25 -10.33 -6.74
C VAL A 38 -4.96 -10.61 -5.27
N THR A 39 -5.29 -11.81 -4.81
CA THR A 39 -5.28 -12.12 -3.37
C THR A 39 -5.11 -13.63 -3.12
N ASP A 40 -5.07 -14.03 -1.86
CA ASP A 40 -5.10 -15.41 -1.42
C ASP A 40 -6.53 -15.84 -1.03
N GLU A 41 -6.70 -17.09 -0.57
CA GLU A 41 -8.03 -17.57 -0.19
C GLU A 41 -8.53 -16.96 1.12
N GLU A 42 -7.62 -16.57 2.02
CA GLU A 42 -7.95 -16.04 3.34
C GLU A 42 -8.60 -14.66 3.23
N ASN A 43 -8.03 -13.80 2.38
CA ASN A 43 -8.46 -12.41 2.20
C ASN A 43 -9.50 -12.25 1.07
N ALA A 44 -9.81 -13.31 0.31
CA ALA A 44 -10.72 -13.24 -0.83
C ALA A 44 -12.14 -12.79 -0.44
N TYR A 45 -12.65 -13.22 0.71
CA TYR A 45 -13.99 -12.87 1.14
C TYR A 45 -14.15 -11.37 1.40
N ASP A 46 -13.24 -10.79 2.17
CA ASP A 46 -13.29 -9.36 2.52
C ASP A 46 -13.02 -8.47 1.30
N ALA A 47 -12.10 -8.87 0.42
CA ALA A 47 -11.84 -8.16 -0.83
C ALA A 47 -13.05 -8.20 -1.78
N LEU A 48 -13.72 -9.35 -1.90
CA LEU A 48 -14.97 -9.49 -2.66
C LEU A 48 -16.09 -8.61 -2.10
N LYS A 49 -16.24 -8.57 -0.77
CA LYS A 49 -17.22 -7.73 -0.11
C LYS A 49 -16.95 -6.25 -0.38
N ALA A 50 -15.71 -5.79 -0.19
CA ALA A 50 -15.32 -4.41 -0.44
C ALA A 50 -15.54 -3.99 -1.91
N ALA A 51 -15.20 -4.86 -2.86
CA ALA A 51 -15.44 -4.61 -4.28
C ALA A 51 -16.92 -4.60 -4.64
N SER A 52 -17.73 -5.49 -4.05
CA SER A 52 -19.18 -5.49 -4.21
C SER A 52 -19.79 -4.18 -3.73
N ASP A 53 -19.35 -3.68 -2.57
CA ASP A 53 -19.84 -2.41 -2.03
C ASP A 53 -19.43 -1.23 -2.95
N ALA A 54 -18.16 -1.17 -3.38
CA ALA A 54 -17.67 -0.16 -4.32
C ALA A 54 -18.37 -0.20 -5.69
N SER A 55 -18.85 -1.37 -6.12
CA SER A 55 -19.55 -1.53 -7.41
C SER A 55 -20.89 -0.80 -7.49
N HIS A 56 -21.48 -0.38 -6.35
CA HIS A 56 -22.68 0.46 -6.35
C HIS A 56 -22.42 1.84 -6.94
N GLU A 57 -21.24 2.42 -6.69
CA GLU A 57 -20.81 3.67 -7.30
C GLU A 57 -20.18 3.45 -8.68
N HIS A 58 -19.50 2.30 -8.85
CA HIS A 58 -18.72 1.98 -10.05
C HIS A 58 -19.08 0.59 -10.61
N PRO A 59 -20.18 0.46 -11.37
CA PRO A 59 -20.59 -0.81 -11.96
C PRO A 59 -19.45 -1.43 -12.78
N SER A 60 -19.00 -2.62 -12.39
CA SER A 60 -17.75 -3.20 -12.90
C SER A 60 -17.85 -4.70 -13.10
N ARG A 61 -16.97 -5.22 -13.97
CA ARG A 61 -16.64 -6.65 -14.00
C ARG A 61 -15.57 -6.91 -12.96
N THR A 62 -15.88 -7.69 -11.94
CA THR A 62 -14.92 -8.08 -10.90
C THR A 62 -14.32 -9.44 -11.25
N LEU A 63 -12.99 -9.49 -11.42
CA LEU A 63 -12.23 -10.72 -11.62
C LEU A 63 -11.34 -10.94 -10.38
N VAL A 64 -11.68 -11.91 -9.54
CA VAL A 64 -10.89 -12.23 -8.35
C VAL A 64 -9.94 -13.38 -8.68
N VAL A 65 -8.65 -13.09 -8.65
CA VAL A 65 -7.56 -14.03 -8.93
C VAL A 65 -6.99 -14.50 -7.60
N ILE A 66 -7.38 -15.71 -7.20
CA ILE A 66 -6.88 -16.39 -6.01
C ILE A 66 -5.69 -17.27 -6.41
N ARG A 67 -4.47 -16.86 -6.06
CA ARG A 67 -3.26 -17.64 -6.30
C ARG A 67 -3.08 -18.66 -5.17
N ARG A 68 -3.25 -19.95 -5.47
CA ARG A 68 -3.08 -21.00 -4.45
C ARG A 68 -1.60 -21.37 -4.35
N VAL A 69 -0.96 -21.00 -3.25
CA VAL A 69 0.41 -21.42 -2.96
C VAL A 69 0.46 -22.94 -2.84
N SER A 70 1.26 -23.57 -3.69
CA SER A 70 1.46 -25.02 -3.67
C SER A 70 2.28 -25.44 -2.45
N ARG A 71 1.73 -26.31 -1.59
CA ARG A 71 2.38 -26.76 -0.36
C ARG A 71 3.35 -27.93 -0.57
N SER A 72 3.35 -28.56 -1.74
CA SER A 72 4.28 -29.63 -2.09
C SER A 72 4.76 -29.52 -3.54
N PRO A 73 5.95 -30.06 -3.89
CA PRO A 73 6.42 -30.13 -5.28
C PRO A 73 5.46 -30.89 -6.21
N ARG A 74 4.73 -31.89 -5.69
CA ARG A 74 3.72 -32.63 -6.48
C ARG A 74 2.53 -31.76 -6.84
N ASP A 75 2.10 -30.86 -5.95
CA ASP A 75 0.98 -29.97 -6.20
C ASP A 75 1.33 -28.89 -7.25
N ARG A 76 2.61 -28.51 -7.35
CA ARG A 76 3.08 -27.58 -8.40
C ARG A 76 2.85 -28.11 -9.81
N THR A 77 2.98 -29.44 -10.01
CA THR A 77 2.81 -30.08 -11.33
C THR A 77 1.35 -30.27 -11.76
N LYS A 78 0.38 -30.01 -10.86
CA LYS A 78 -1.04 -30.15 -11.16
C LYS A 78 -1.65 -28.78 -11.48
N SER A 79 -1.36 -28.31 -12.69
CA SER A 79 -1.92 -27.09 -13.24
C SER A 79 -3.43 -27.24 -13.42
N ARG A 80 -4.21 -26.41 -12.71
CA ARG A 80 -5.68 -26.39 -12.78
C ARG A 80 -6.18 -24.97 -12.61
N LEU A 81 -7.27 -24.66 -13.31
CA LEU A 81 -8.09 -23.47 -13.08
C LEU A 81 -9.48 -23.93 -12.65
N ASP A 82 -9.94 -23.44 -11.50
CA ASP A 82 -11.36 -23.48 -11.16
C ASP A 82 -11.92 -22.07 -11.20
N ALA A 83 -13.20 -21.96 -11.56
CA ALA A 83 -13.87 -20.69 -11.64
C ALA A 83 -15.29 -20.76 -11.07
N GLU A 84 -15.70 -19.68 -10.43
CA GLU A 84 -17.09 -19.44 -10.04
C GLU A 84 -17.56 -18.17 -10.72
N VAL A 85 -18.58 -18.29 -11.56
CA VAL A 85 -19.19 -17.16 -12.26
C VAL A 85 -20.49 -16.78 -11.55
N ARG A 86 -20.57 -15.54 -11.08
CA ARG A 86 -21.76 -14.94 -10.48
C ARG A 86 -22.29 -13.88 -11.42
N VAL A 87 -23.60 -13.90 -11.64
CA VAL A 87 -24.34 -12.93 -12.47
C VAL A 87 -25.69 -12.59 -11.85
N GLY A 88 -26.20 -11.38 -12.14
CA GLY A 88 -27.47 -10.89 -11.60
C GLY A 88 -27.36 -10.63 -10.09
N ALA A 89 -28.40 -10.98 -9.32
CA ALA A 89 -28.45 -10.72 -7.88
C ALA A 89 -27.23 -11.26 -7.09
N ASP A 90 -26.61 -12.35 -7.56
CA ASP A 90 -25.44 -12.95 -6.90
C ASP A 90 -24.12 -12.19 -7.18
N ALA A 91 -24.14 -11.22 -8.10
CA ALA A 91 -22.98 -10.42 -8.51
C ALA A 91 -23.12 -8.93 -8.17
N GLY A 92 -24.13 -8.55 -7.40
CA GLY A 92 -24.41 -7.15 -7.10
C GLY A 92 -24.81 -6.38 -8.37
N THR A 93 -24.17 -5.24 -8.62
CA THR A 93 -24.45 -4.35 -9.75
C THR A 93 -23.72 -4.75 -11.05
N GLY A 94 -22.93 -5.84 -11.04
CA GLY A 94 -22.06 -6.22 -12.13
C GLY A 94 -21.97 -7.72 -12.41
N GLU A 95 -20.78 -8.17 -12.79
CA GLU A 95 -20.43 -9.59 -12.94
C GLU A 95 -19.22 -9.89 -12.08
N THR A 96 -19.25 -11.03 -11.40
CA THR A 96 -18.12 -11.44 -10.56
C THR A 96 -17.65 -12.81 -10.98
N VAL A 97 -16.36 -12.94 -11.29
CA VAL A 97 -15.71 -14.22 -11.56
C VAL A 97 -14.63 -14.43 -10.52
N VAL A 98 -14.75 -15.51 -9.75
CA VAL A 98 -13.71 -15.93 -8.81
C VAL A 98 -12.90 -17.04 -9.47
N LEU A 99 -11.63 -16.78 -9.74
CA LEU A 99 -10.67 -17.68 -10.37
C LEU A 99 -9.74 -18.23 -9.29
N ARG A 100 -9.66 -19.55 -9.17
CA ARG A 100 -8.68 -20.23 -8.30
C ARG A 100 -7.65 -20.93 -9.15
N LEU A 101 -6.40 -20.47 -9.05
CA LEU A 101 -5.30 -20.91 -9.90
C LEU A 101 -4.38 -21.82 -9.08
N TYR A 102 -4.11 -23.01 -9.63
CA TYR A 102 -3.27 -24.04 -9.03
C TYR A 102 -2.10 -24.38 -9.94
N GLY A 103 -0.96 -24.74 -9.34
CA GLY A 103 0.25 -25.10 -10.08
C GLY A 103 0.80 -23.96 -10.94
N GLU A 104 1.39 -24.29 -12.08
CA GLU A 104 2.05 -23.34 -12.99
C GLU A 104 1.10 -22.29 -13.57
N VAL A 105 -0.21 -22.55 -13.59
CA VAL A 105 -1.21 -21.57 -14.05
C VAL A 105 -1.20 -20.32 -13.16
N ALA A 106 -0.88 -20.46 -11.87
CA ALA A 106 -0.79 -19.33 -10.94
C ALA A 106 0.31 -18.33 -11.34
N ASP A 107 1.40 -18.81 -11.94
CA ASP A 107 2.53 -17.99 -12.42
C ASP A 107 2.22 -17.30 -13.77
N HIS A 108 1.11 -17.69 -14.42
CA HIS A 108 0.64 -17.17 -15.70
C HIS A 108 -0.79 -16.61 -15.63
N ALA A 109 -1.17 -16.06 -14.48
CA ALA A 109 -2.51 -15.54 -14.22
C ALA A 109 -3.00 -14.52 -15.27
N GLN A 110 -2.11 -13.68 -15.80
CA GLN A 110 -2.40 -12.72 -16.86
C GLN A 110 -2.98 -13.35 -18.13
N SER A 111 -2.56 -14.56 -18.47
CA SER A 111 -3.07 -15.29 -19.65
C SER A 111 -4.51 -15.78 -19.45
N VAL A 112 -4.91 -16.01 -18.20
CA VAL A 112 -6.29 -16.37 -17.83
C VAL A 112 -7.18 -15.12 -17.79
N VAL A 113 -6.65 -14.01 -17.26
CA VAL A 113 -7.40 -12.76 -17.07
C VAL A 113 -7.63 -12.00 -18.38
N LEU A 114 -6.62 -11.91 -19.25
CA LEU A 114 -6.67 -11.15 -20.51
C LEU A 114 -7.94 -11.40 -21.36
N PRO A 115 -8.35 -12.65 -21.67
CA PRO A 115 -9.56 -12.90 -22.46
C PRO A 115 -10.88 -12.65 -21.70
N LEU A 116 -10.83 -12.37 -20.39
CA LEU A 116 -11.99 -12.06 -19.55
C LEU A 116 -12.17 -10.56 -19.31
N LEU A 117 -11.22 -9.73 -19.75
CA LEU A 117 -11.32 -8.28 -19.68
C LEU A 117 -12.46 -7.76 -20.57
N LEU A 118 -12.99 -6.60 -20.20
CA LEU A 118 -13.88 -5.85 -21.09
C LEU A 118 -13.02 -5.15 -22.17
N PRO A 119 -13.37 -5.26 -23.47
CA PRO A 119 -12.51 -4.81 -24.56
C PRO A 119 -12.29 -3.29 -24.59
N ASP A 120 -13.27 -2.50 -24.16
CA ASP A 120 -13.26 -1.03 -24.27
C ASP A 120 -13.36 -0.33 -22.91
N ALA A 121 -13.14 -1.06 -21.81
CA ALA A 121 -13.20 -0.49 -20.47
C ALA A 121 -11.82 -0.53 -19.80
N PRO A 122 -11.48 0.50 -18.99
CA PRO A 122 -10.24 0.47 -18.22
C PRO A 122 -10.20 -0.71 -17.26
N VAL A 123 -8.99 -1.17 -17.00
CA VAL A 123 -8.62 -2.24 -16.10
C VAL A 123 -7.93 -1.63 -14.89
N VAL A 124 -8.47 -1.94 -13.72
CA VAL A 124 -7.88 -1.62 -12.43
C VAL A 124 -7.43 -2.93 -11.80
N VAL A 125 -6.16 -3.02 -11.40
CA VAL A 125 -5.68 -4.15 -10.62
C VAL A 125 -5.49 -3.70 -9.18
N TRP A 126 -6.01 -4.46 -8.24
CA TRP A 126 -5.94 -4.19 -6.82
C TRP A 126 -5.38 -5.40 -6.05
N TRP A 127 -4.34 -5.15 -5.27
CA TRP A 127 -3.78 -6.09 -4.29
C TRP A 127 -4.17 -5.64 -2.88
N PRO A 128 -5.19 -6.26 -2.26
CA PRO A 128 -5.54 -5.99 -0.86
C PRO A 128 -4.44 -6.40 0.12
N VAL A 129 -3.66 -7.42 -0.24
CA VAL A 129 -2.52 -7.98 0.50
C VAL A 129 -1.46 -8.42 -0.51
N ASP A 130 -0.24 -8.68 -0.03
CA ASP A 130 0.87 -9.26 -0.83
C ASP A 130 1.13 -8.55 -2.17
N ALA A 131 0.99 -7.23 -2.16
CA ALA A 131 1.22 -6.43 -3.35
C ALA A 131 2.70 -6.51 -3.79
N PRO A 132 2.97 -6.67 -5.09
CA PRO A 132 4.34 -6.64 -5.61
C PRO A 132 5.01 -5.30 -5.33
N LEU A 133 6.32 -5.31 -5.12
CA LEU A 133 7.11 -4.07 -4.94
C LEU A 133 7.17 -3.21 -6.21
N ASP A 134 7.02 -3.81 -7.38
CA ASP A 134 6.89 -3.13 -8.67
C ASP A 134 5.58 -3.58 -9.34
N PRO A 135 4.44 -2.93 -9.03
CA PRO A 135 3.14 -3.28 -9.60
C PRO A 135 3.11 -3.19 -11.12
N ALA A 136 3.85 -2.25 -11.72
CA ALA A 136 3.87 -2.08 -13.16
C ALA A 136 4.56 -3.25 -13.90
N LYS A 137 5.54 -3.89 -13.27
CA LYS A 137 6.20 -5.09 -13.81
C LYS A 137 5.51 -6.41 -13.46
N ASP A 138 4.55 -6.43 -12.54
CA ASP A 138 3.75 -7.64 -12.33
C ASP A 138 2.92 -7.94 -13.60
N PRO A 139 2.86 -9.22 -14.05
CA PRO A 139 2.15 -9.55 -15.28
C PRO A 139 0.67 -9.18 -15.31
N LEU A 140 -0.03 -9.17 -14.17
CA LEU A 140 -1.41 -8.67 -14.08
C LEU A 140 -1.42 -7.14 -14.05
N GLY A 141 -0.50 -6.52 -13.31
CA GLY A 141 -0.37 -5.07 -13.26
C GLY A 141 -0.10 -4.43 -14.63
N ALA A 142 0.68 -5.09 -15.49
CA ALA A 142 0.94 -4.66 -16.86
C ALA A 142 -0.33 -4.58 -17.74
N LEU A 143 -1.43 -5.23 -17.36
CA LEU A 143 -2.73 -5.13 -18.04
C LEU A 143 -3.52 -3.89 -17.63
N ALA A 144 -3.12 -3.21 -16.56
CA ALA A 144 -3.92 -2.21 -15.87
C ALA A 144 -3.48 -0.78 -16.15
N GLN A 145 -4.45 0.12 -16.32
CA GLN A 145 -4.19 1.57 -16.31
C GLN A 145 -3.99 2.07 -14.88
N ARG A 146 -4.73 1.51 -13.90
CA ARG A 146 -4.64 1.83 -12.48
C ARG A 146 -4.20 0.61 -11.69
N ARG A 147 -3.19 0.78 -10.83
CA ARG A 147 -2.62 -0.28 -9.99
C ARG A 147 -2.68 0.17 -8.54
N VAL A 148 -3.53 -0.49 -7.76
CA VAL A 148 -3.85 -0.13 -6.39
C VAL A 148 -3.22 -1.14 -5.44
N THR A 149 -2.35 -0.66 -4.56
CA THR A 149 -1.75 -1.48 -3.50
C THR A 149 -2.27 -1.05 -2.13
N ASP A 150 -2.03 -1.83 -1.08
CA ASP A 150 -2.23 -1.38 0.29
C ASP A 150 -0.98 -1.64 1.13
N THR A 151 -0.17 -0.60 1.33
CA THR A 151 1.04 -0.67 2.17
C THR A 151 0.67 -0.92 3.63
N TYR A 152 -0.53 -0.53 4.07
CA TYR A 152 -0.98 -0.74 5.45
C TYR A 152 -1.12 -2.23 5.78
N ALA A 153 -1.42 -3.06 4.77
CA ALA A 153 -1.54 -4.51 4.89
C ALA A 153 -0.20 -5.26 4.69
N SER A 154 0.91 -4.56 4.47
CA SER A 154 2.23 -5.18 4.31
C SER A 154 2.85 -5.59 5.65
N GLU A 155 3.68 -6.64 5.63
CA GLU A 155 4.52 -7.02 6.77
C GLU A 155 5.55 -5.94 7.15
N GLN A 156 6.06 -5.19 6.17
CA GLN A 156 7.07 -4.14 6.39
C GLN A 156 6.66 -2.82 5.71
N PRO A 157 5.61 -2.13 6.22
CA PRO A 157 4.98 -1.00 5.52
C PRO A 157 5.95 0.10 5.10
N VAL A 158 6.83 0.54 6.01
CA VAL A 158 7.75 1.65 5.74
C VAL A 158 8.80 1.27 4.69
N ARG A 159 9.30 0.03 4.73
CA ARG A 159 10.28 -0.48 3.77
C ARG A 159 9.67 -0.66 2.39
N ASP A 160 8.46 -1.19 2.34
CA ASP A 160 7.72 -1.37 1.08
C ASP A 160 7.39 -0.01 0.46
N LEU A 161 7.02 0.99 1.27
CA LEU A 161 6.79 2.35 0.81
C LEU A 161 8.04 2.95 0.16
N ALA A 162 9.21 2.78 0.78
CA ALA A 162 10.48 3.22 0.21
C ALA A 162 10.80 2.48 -1.11
N SER A 163 10.61 1.17 -1.14
CA SER A 163 10.84 0.36 -2.35
C SER A 163 9.90 0.77 -3.51
N ARG A 164 8.65 1.14 -3.19
CA ARG A 164 7.67 1.64 -4.17
C ARG A 164 8.02 3.03 -4.69
N ALA A 165 8.71 3.85 -3.90
CA ALA A 165 9.21 5.14 -4.39
C ALA A 165 10.23 4.95 -5.52
N ASP A 166 11.08 3.93 -5.43
CA ASP A 166 12.09 3.61 -6.44
C ASP A 166 11.49 3.04 -7.74
N THR A 167 10.34 2.37 -7.65
CA THR A 167 9.69 1.68 -8.79
C THR A 167 8.44 2.38 -9.32
N TYR A 168 8.09 3.55 -8.79
CA TYR A 168 6.85 4.25 -9.10
C TYR A 168 6.65 4.45 -10.61
N THR A 169 5.48 4.03 -11.09
CA THR A 169 5.01 4.24 -12.46
C THR A 169 3.68 4.98 -12.47
N PRO A 170 3.44 5.93 -13.39
CA PRO A 170 2.13 6.58 -13.54
C PRO A 170 0.98 5.57 -13.62
N GLY A 171 -0.04 5.77 -12.78
CA GLY A 171 -1.15 4.82 -12.58
C GLY A 171 -1.04 4.01 -11.28
N ASP A 172 0.13 3.97 -10.65
CA ASP A 172 0.30 3.38 -9.31
C ASP A 172 -0.33 4.27 -8.24
N THR A 173 -0.89 3.64 -7.21
CA THR A 173 -1.41 4.28 -6.01
C THR A 173 -1.42 3.31 -4.85
N ASP A 174 -1.60 3.85 -3.65
CA ASP A 174 -1.69 3.07 -2.43
C ASP A 174 -2.90 3.49 -1.59
N LEU A 175 -3.64 2.51 -1.06
CA LEU A 175 -4.79 2.79 -0.20
C LEU A 175 -4.42 3.55 1.08
N SER A 176 -3.17 3.50 1.54
CA SER A 176 -2.66 4.34 2.64
C SER A 176 -2.71 5.83 2.28
N TRP A 177 -2.53 6.18 1.01
CA TRP A 177 -2.67 7.55 0.50
C TRP A 177 -4.13 8.00 0.45
N THR A 178 -5.00 7.13 -0.06
CA THR A 178 -6.46 7.34 -0.11
C THR A 178 -7.04 7.50 1.30
N ARG A 179 -6.50 6.74 2.26
CA ARG A 179 -6.93 6.73 3.66
C ARG A 179 -6.72 8.09 4.35
N ILE A 180 -5.79 8.90 3.85
CA ILE A 180 -5.53 10.26 4.36
C ILE A 180 -6.12 11.37 3.50
N THR A 181 -6.91 11.07 2.46
CA THR A 181 -7.61 12.12 1.69
C THR A 181 -8.38 13.10 2.59
N PRO A 182 -9.17 12.65 3.59
CA PRO A 182 -9.86 13.58 4.49
C PRO A 182 -8.90 14.45 5.33
N TRP A 183 -7.78 13.88 5.80
CA TRP A 183 -6.76 14.63 6.53
C TRP A 183 -6.14 15.71 5.65
N ARG A 184 -5.71 15.35 4.43
CA ARG A 184 -5.13 16.29 3.46
C ARG A 184 -6.09 17.43 3.14
N SER A 185 -7.36 17.11 2.85
CA SER A 185 -8.39 18.11 2.57
C SER A 185 -8.62 19.07 3.73
N MET A 186 -8.71 18.55 4.97
CA MET A 186 -8.94 19.38 6.15
C MET A 186 -7.75 20.29 6.48
N LEU A 187 -6.52 19.80 6.33
CA LEU A 187 -5.32 20.59 6.57
C LEU A 187 -5.15 21.69 5.52
N ALA A 188 -5.41 21.39 4.24
CA ALA A 188 -5.43 22.40 3.18
C ALA A 188 -6.50 23.47 3.46
N ALA A 189 -7.73 23.06 3.78
CA ALA A 189 -8.82 23.98 4.09
C ALA A 189 -8.56 24.81 5.36
N ALA A 190 -7.79 24.30 6.33
CA ALA A 190 -7.39 25.06 7.51
C ALA A 190 -6.38 26.16 7.15
N LEU A 191 -5.40 25.86 6.29
CA LEU A 191 -4.43 26.83 5.81
C LEU A 191 -5.08 27.91 4.92
N ASP A 192 -6.10 27.56 4.12
CA ASP A 192 -6.83 28.53 3.28
C ASP A 192 -7.58 29.61 4.09
N GLN A 193 -7.78 29.40 5.40
CA GLN A 193 -8.50 30.33 6.28
C GLN A 193 -7.61 31.36 6.96
N VAL A 194 -6.29 31.20 6.89
CA VAL A 194 -5.33 32.07 7.56
C VAL A 194 -4.24 32.50 6.59
N THR A 195 -3.75 33.73 6.74
CA THR A 195 -2.60 34.21 5.96
C THR A 195 -1.37 34.11 6.85
N CYS A 196 -0.65 33.00 6.77
CA CYS A 196 0.54 32.74 7.57
C CYS A 196 1.56 31.88 6.84
N ASP A 197 2.81 31.95 7.30
CA ASP A 197 3.86 31.02 6.88
C ASP A 197 3.92 29.87 7.88
N VAL A 198 3.92 28.64 7.37
CA VAL A 198 4.20 27.44 8.17
C VAL A 198 5.72 27.35 8.37
N ARG A 199 6.17 27.07 9.59
CA ARG A 199 7.60 26.97 9.93
C ARG A 199 8.05 25.52 10.14
N ALA A 200 7.18 24.71 10.72
CA ALA A 200 7.42 23.29 10.96
C ALA A 200 6.09 22.56 11.11
N VAL A 201 6.11 21.26 10.87
CA VAL A 201 4.94 20.40 11.10
C VAL A 201 5.34 19.19 11.94
N GLU A 202 4.46 18.75 12.83
CA GLU A 202 4.53 17.47 13.50
C GLU A 202 3.34 16.61 13.05
N VAL A 203 3.63 15.40 12.58
CA VAL A 203 2.64 14.39 12.25
C VAL A 203 2.76 13.29 13.32
N GLU A 204 1.66 12.97 13.98
CA GLU A 204 1.59 12.04 15.12
C GLU A 204 0.68 10.84 14.79
N GLY A 205 1.15 9.63 15.08
CA GLY A 205 0.39 8.40 14.81
C GLY A 205 1.15 7.14 15.21
N GLU A 206 0.53 5.98 14.98
CA GLU A 206 1.11 4.66 15.27
C GLU A 206 2.49 4.45 14.62
N GLU A 207 3.29 3.62 15.27
CA GLU A 207 4.56 3.16 14.72
C GLU A 207 4.34 2.40 13.40
N PHE A 208 5.24 2.61 12.44
CA PHE A 208 5.21 1.97 11.11
C PHE A 208 3.96 2.22 10.27
N ASN A 209 3.16 3.25 10.60
CA ASN A 209 1.95 3.55 9.84
C ASN A 209 2.27 4.30 8.53
N PRO A 210 2.08 3.67 7.34
CA PRO A 210 2.47 4.28 6.06
C PRO A 210 1.63 5.51 5.71
N SER A 211 0.41 5.64 6.23
CA SER A 211 -0.42 6.83 6.06
C SER A 211 0.21 8.05 6.74
N CYS A 212 0.85 7.85 7.90
CA CYS A 212 1.54 8.92 8.61
C CYS A 212 2.79 9.37 7.86
N GLU A 213 3.57 8.42 7.33
CA GLU A 213 4.75 8.71 6.51
C GLU A 213 4.37 9.47 5.23
N LEU A 214 3.37 8.98 4.49
CA LEU A 214 2.86 9.64 3.29
C LEU A 214 2.36 11.06 3.55
N LEU A 215 1.64 11.28 4.66
CA LEU A 215 1.16 12.61 5.01
C LEU A 215 2.32 13.55 5.36
N ALA A 216 3.30 13.07 6.11
CA ALA A 216 4.48 13.83 6.46
C ALA A 216 5.30 14.21 5.21
N MET A 217 5.50 13.27 4.27
CA MET A 217 6.22 13.52 3.02
C MET A 217 5.49 14.54 2.14
N TRP A 218 4.17 14.44 2.06
CA TRP A 218 3.36 15.40 1.32
C TRP A 218 3.46 16.81 1.90
N LEU A 219 3.33 16.96 3.23
CA LEU A 219 3.44 18.26 3.90
C LEU A 219 4.84 18.84 3.75
N ALA A 220 5.89 18.03 3.93
CA ALA A 220 7.27 18.45 3.77
C ALA A 220 7.52 18.96 2.34
N TYR A 221 7.09 18.20 1.33
CA TYR A 221 7.25 18.57 -0.07
C TYR A 221 6.44 19.81 -0.47
N ARG A 222 5.19 19.93 0.00
CA ARG A 222 4.29 21.01 -0.44
C ARG A 222 4.53 22.33 0.27
N LEU A 223 4.96 22.29 1.53
CA LEU A 223 5.21 23.48 2.34
C LEU A 223 6.68 23.88 2.36
N ASP A 224 7.60 22.99 1.95
CA ASP A 224 9.05 23.20 2.02
C ASP A 224 9.54 23.53 3.44
N VAL A 225 9.02 22.77 4.42
CA VAL A 225 9.32 22.94 5.85
C VAL A 225 9.76 21.61 6.48
N PRO A 226 10.54 21.65 7.58
CA PRO A 226 10.82 20.45 8.35
C PRO A 226 9.53 19.84 8.90
N VAL A 227 9.37 18.54 8.70
CA VAL A 227 8.27 17.75 9.25
C VAL A 227 8.84 16.68 10.18
N LYS A 228 8.37 16.64 11.41
CA LYS A 228 8.73 15.65 12.42
C LYS A 228 7.67 14.56 12.50
N ARG A 229 8.10 13.29 12.54
CA ARG A 229 7.24 12.15 12.90
C ARG A 229 7.31 11.88 14.41
N SER A 230 6.14 11.81 15.04
CA SER A 230 5.99 11.45 16.45
C SER A 230 5.08 10.22 16.61
N LEU A 231 5.34 9.44 17.65
CA LEU A 231 4.59 8.21 17.96
C LEU A 231 3.40 8.53 18.87
N SER A 232 2.27 7.87 18.63
CA SER A 232 1.13 7.83 19.54
C SER A 232 0.64 6.40 19.77
N GLY A 233 -0.21 6.23 20.78
CA GLY A 233 -0.89 4.96 21.05
C GLY A 233 -1.96 4.58 20.03
N GLY A 234 -2.16 5.38 18.98
CA GLY A 234 -3.18 5.16 17.96
C GLY A 234 -4.61 5.54 18.40
N PRO A 235 -5.63 5.20 17.57
CA PRO A 235 -5.54 4.32 16.41
C PRO A 235 -5.17 5.07 15.11
N GLY A 236 -4.15 4.59 14.40
CA GLY A 236 -3.67 5.15 13.13
C GLY A 236 -2.99 6.50 13.28
N LEU A 237 -3.33 7.43 12.38
CA LEU A 237 -2.94 8.84 12.47
C LEU A 237 -3.81 9.54 13.54
N THR A 238 -3.18 10.18 14.52
CA THR A 238 -3.86 10.80 15.67
C THR A 238 -3.79 12.32 15.65
N ALA A 239 -2.71 12.93 15.19
CA ALA A 239 -2.67 14.39 15.13
C ALA A 239 -1.75 14.94 14.04
N VAL A 240 -2.04 16.17 13.61
CA VAL A 240 -1.12 17.02 12.87
C VAL A 240 -1.08 18.40 13.53
N ARG A 241 0.13 18.89 13.84
CA ARG A 241 0.35 20.20 14.45
C ARG A 241 1.28 21.00 13.57
N MET A 242 0.84 22.17 13.13
CA MET A 242 1.66 23.09 12.34
C MET A 242 2.02 24.29 13.21
N ASP A 243 3.31 24.59 13.31
CA ASP A 243 3.80 25.85 13.85
C ASP A 243 3.77 26.91 12.75
N THR A 244 3.08 28.03 12.99
CA THR A 244 2.89 29.09 11.99
C THR A 244 3.15 30.47 12.59
N THR A 245 3.34 31.47 11.73
CA THR A 245 3.54 32.86 12.16
C THR A 245 2.33 33.49 12.87
N CYS A 246 1.11 32.93 12.68
CA CYS A 246 -0.11 33.43 13.32
C CYS A 246 -0.57 32.57 14.51
N GLY A 247 0.25 31.60 14.95
CA GLY A 247 -0.08 30.66 16.02
C GLY A 247 -0.28 29.23 15.51
N PRO A 248 -0.46 28.25 16.41
CA PRO A 248 -0.54 26.85 16.02
C PRO A 248 -1.85 26.54 15.27
N ILE A 249 -1.76 25.63 14.30
CA ILE A 249 -2.90 24.94 13.69
C ILE A 249 -2.82 23.47 14.09
N VAL A 250 -3.85 22.95 14.73
CA VAL A 250 -3.87 21.58 15.25
C VAL A 250 -5.10 20.86 14.75
N LEU A 251 -4.91 19.70 14.12
CA LEU A 251 -5.95 18.73 13.83
C LEU A 251 -5.70 17.48 14.66
N ASP A 252 -6.51 17.26 15.69
CA ASP A 252 -6.31 16.21 16.70
C ASP A 252 -7.50 15.24 16.71
N ARG A 253 -7.25 13.95 16.52
CA ARG A 253 -8.23 12.86 16.46
C ARG A 253 -7.80 11.72 17.39
N PRO A 254 -8.08 11.81 18.70
CA PRO A 254 -7.56 10.85 19.68
C PRO A 254 -8.31 9.51 19.66
N ASP A 255 -9.57 9.47 19.23
CA ASP A 255 -10.45 8.30 19.33
C ASP A 255 -10.69 7.57 17.99
N GLY A 256 -10.09 8.06 16.90
CA GLY A 256 -10.27 7.51 15.55
C GLY A 256 -11.58 7.90 14.84
N SER A 257 -12.42 8.75 15.44
CA SER A 257 -13.74 9.08 14.91
C SER A 257 -13.93 10.58 14.65
N LEU A 258 -13.80 11.40 15.68
CA LEU A 258 -14.06 12.84 15.64
C LEU A 258 -12.75 13.58 15.89
N ALA A 259 -12.40 14.44 14.95
CA ALA A 259 -11.25 15.30 15.09
C ALA A 259 -11.66 16.69 15.59
N THR A 260 -10.77 17.33 16.33
CA THR A 260 -10.87 18.74 16.70
C THR A 260 -9.87 19.52 15.85
N LEU A 261 -10.38 20.47 15.06
CA LEU A 261 -9.57 21.45 14.36
C LEU A 261 -9.50 22.73 15.21
N SER A 262 -8.31 23.06 15.69
CA SER A 262 -8.02 24.28 16.44
C SER A 262 -7.11 25.19 15.61
N ILE A 263 -7.52 26.45 15.47
CA ILE A 263 -6.74 27.51 14.81
C ILE A 263 -6.71 28.68 15.79
N GLN A 264 -5.52 29.22 16.05
CA GLN A 264 -5.34 30.34 16.97
C GLN A 264 -6.29 31.50 16.63
N GLY A 265 -7.07 31.94 17.63
CA GLY A 265 -8.02 33.05 17.48
C GLY A 265 -9.37 32.67 16.84
N GLN A 266 -9.59 31.40 16.52
CA GLN A 266 -10.87 30.88 16.05
C GLN A 266 -11.43 29.86 17.06
N PRO A 267 -12.76 29.67 17.12
CA PRO A 267 -13.33 28.59 17.93
C PRO A 267 -12.94 27.22 17.37
N ASP A 268 -12.72 26.28 18.26
CA ASP A 268 -12.46 24.88 17.90
C ASP A 268 -13.66 24.30 17.13
N ARG A 269 -13.36 23.50 16.11
CA ARG A 269 -14.36 22.86 15.26
C ARG A 269 -14.25 21.36 15.33
N ALA A 270 -15.38 20.71 15.60
CA ALA A 270 -15.50 19.27 15.46
C ALA A 270 -15.60 18.90 13.96
N VAL A 271 -14.77 17.95 13.52
CA VAL A 271 -14.65 17.49 12.15
C VAL A 271 -14.83 15.98 12.12
N ALA A 272 -15.78 15.50 11.34
CA ALA A 272 -15.96 14.07 11.13
C ALA A 272 -14.77 13.53 10.34
N LEU A 273 -13.88 12.81 11.03
CA LEU A 273 -12.65 12.29 10.47
C LEU A 273 -12.52 10.81 10.77
N LYS A 274 -13.62 10.07 10.55
CA LYS A 274 -13.69 8.63 10.84
C LYS A 274 -12.65 7.86 10.05
N ARG A 275 -12.13 6.77 10.64
CA ARG A 275 -11.40 5.75 9.87
C ARG A 275 -12.33 5.19 8.79
N ARG A 276 -11.79 5.04 7.59
CA ARG A 276 -12.54 4.61 6.39
C ARG A 276 -12.41 3.11 6.18
N GLU A 277 -13.49 2.48 5.73
CA GLU A 277 -13.48 1.07 5.35
C GLU A 277 -12.83 0.87 3.97
N THR A 278 -12.31 -0.32 3.71
CA THR A 278 -11.65 -0.64 2.42
C THR A 278 -12.56 -0.41 1.23
N ALA A 279 -13.87 -0.65 1.37
CA ALA A 279 -14.87 -0.35 0.35
C ALA A 279 -14.89 1.14 -0.03
N GLU A 280 -14.84 2.03 0.96
CA GLU A 280 -14.83 3.48 0.73
C GLU A 280 -13.52 3.94 0.07
N LEU A 281 -12.40 3.29 0.38
CA LEU A 281 -11.10 3.60 -0.22
C LEU A 281 -11.06 3.15 -1.68
N ILE A 282 -11.48 1.92 -1.96
CA ILE A 282 -11.52 1.41 -3.33
C ILE A 282 -12.52 2.19 -4.17
N ALA A 283 -13.71 2.50 -3.66
CA ALA A 283 -14.65 3.35 -4.37
C ALA A 283 -14.01 4.70 -4.78
N GLU A 284 -13.23 5.33 -3.89
CA GLU A 284 -12.51 6.57 -4.24
C GLU A 284 -11.48 6.37 -5.35
N GLU A 285 -10.67 5.31 -5.28
CA GLU A 285 -9.67 5.01 -6.31
C GLU A 285 -10.28 4.68 -7.68
N LEU A 286 -11.55 4.24 -7.72
CA LEU A 286 -12.28 3.98 -8.95
C LEU A 286 -12.93 5.23 -9.56
N ARG A 287 -13.04 6.35 -8.81
CA ARG A 287 -13.62 7.62 -9.34
C ARG A 287 -12.70 8.33 -10.32
N ARG A 288 -11.39 8.20 -10.15
CA ARG A 288 -10.40 8.86 -11.01
C ARG A 288 -9.24 7.91 -11.30
N LEU A 289 -9.09 7.56 -12.56
CA LEU A 289 -8.09 6.59 -13.02
C LEU A 289 -6.81 7.24 -13.57
N ASP A 290 -6.79 8.57 -13.69
CA ASP A 290 -5.58 9.30 -14.08
C ASP A 290 -4.48 9.13 -13.02
N PRO A 291 -3.20 9.28 -13.41
CA PRO A 291 -2.11 9.36 -12.46
C PRO A 291 -2.34 10.44 -11.39
N ASP A 292 -2.05 10.11 -10.13
CA ASP A 292 -2.04 11.07 -9.03
C ASP A 292 -0.64 11.67 -8.87
N ASP A 293 -0.43 12.85 -9.46
CA ASP A 293 0.85 13.57 -9.37
C ASP A 293 1.20 14.01 -7.94
N THR A 294 0.19 14.18 -7.07
CA THR A 294 0.40 14.55 -5.67
C THR A 294 0.93 13.37 -4.87
N TYR A 295 0.35 12.19 -5.09
CA TYR A 295 0.89 10.93 -4.57
C TYR A 295 2.32 10.70 -5.06
N ALA A 296 2.55 10.83 -6.37
CA ALA A 296 3.87 10.66 -6.97
C ALA A 296 4.91 11.60 -6.34
N SER A 297 4.55 12.85 -6.11
CA SER A 297 5.43 13.84 -5.50
C SER A 297 5.72 13.53 -4.03
N ALA A 298 4.71 13.15 -3.25
CA ALA A 298 4.87 12.75 -1.86
C ALA A 298 5.76 11.49 -1.75
N LEU A 299 5.53 10.49 -2.60
CA LEU A 299 6.31 9.26 -2.61
C LEU A 299 7.78 9.51 -2.97
N ARG A 300 8.04 10.36 -3.97
CA ARG A 300 9.40 10.75 -4.41
C ARG A 300 10.16 11.60 -3.40
N PHE A 301 9.48 12.26 -2.46
CA PHE A 301 10.16 12.95 -1.38
C PHE A 301 11.01 11.97 -0.56
N GLY A 302 10.47 10.76 -0.32
CA GLY A 302 11.17 9.67 0.33
C GLY A 302 11.18 9.78 1.87
N VAL A 303 10.95 8.65 2.53
CA VAL A 303 10.85 8.58 4.01
C VAL A 303 12.15 9.02 4.68
N ASP A 304 13.30 8.75 4.07
CA ASP A 304 14.63 9.09 4.63
C ASP A 304 14.84 10.60 4.84
N ARG A 305 14.08 11.45 4.13
CA ARG A 305 14.17 12.91 4.27
C ARG A 305 13.32 13.47 5.41
N LEU A 306 12.45 12.67 6.03
CA LEU A 306 11.52 13.12 7.08
C LEU A 306 12.16 13.44 8.43
N ASN A 307 13.49 13.41 8.54
CA ASN A 307 14.20 13.84 9.74
C ASN A 307 15.52 14.57 9.43
N SER A 308 15.81 14.86 8.16
CA SER A 308 16.98 15.64 7.80
C SER A 308 16.68 17.13 8.04
N VAL A 309 17.14 17.66 9.17
CA VAL A 309 17.29 19.11 9.33
C VAL A 309 18.15 19.60 8.15
N PRO A 310 17.76 20.65 7.42
CA PRO A 310 18.58 21.16 6.33
C PRO A 310 19.96 21.49 6.89
N ARG A 311 20.99 20.76 6.47
CA ARG A 311 22.36 21.19 6.68
C ARG A 311 22.53 22.42 5.81
N GLN A 312 22.35 23.61 6.39
CA GLN A 312 22.82 24.85 5.78
C GLN A 312 24.24 24.58 5.28
N GLU A 313 24.43 24.69 3.97
CA GLU A 313 25.75 24.75 3.38
C GLU A 313 26.49 25.89 4.08
N ALA A 314 27.39 25.53 4.99
CA ALA A 314 28.25 26.48 5.64
C ALA A 314 29.15 27.07 4.55
N ALA A 315 28.80 28.28 4.13
CA ALA A 315 29.65 29.17 3.38
C ALA A 315 31.04 29.20 4.02
N GLY A 316 32.06 29.06 3.17
CA GLY A 316 33.40 28.64 3.55
C GLY A 316 34.09 29.51 4.59
N ALA A 317 35.00 28.85 5.32
CA ALA A 317 36.08 29.50 6.04
C ALA A 317 37.44 29.02 5.47
N PRO A 318 38.48 29.88 5.45
CA PRO A 318 39.65 29.70 4.59
C PRO A 318 40.63 28.67 5.18
N VAL A 319 41.26 27.91 4.28
CA VAL A 319 42.35 26.97 4.61
C VAL A 319 43.62 27.78 4.93
N ALA A 320 44.06 27.72 6.19
CA ALA A 320 45.38 28.18 6.60
C ALA A 320 46.43 27.12 6.24
N LYS A 321 47.46 27.53 5.50
CA LYS A 321 48.68 26.75 5.23
C LYS A 321 49.51 26.59 6.52
N GLY A 322 50.06 25.39 6.74
CA GLY A 322 51.07 25.12 7.76
C GLY A 322 51.79 23.81 7.46
N ASP A 323 53.09 23.93 7.22
CA ASP A 323 54.01 22.96 6.64
C ASP A 323 54.55 21.87 7.59
N ALA A 324 55.08 20.83 6.93
CA ALA A 324 56.25 20.03 7.25
C ALA A 324 56.23 18.88 8.29
N ALA A 325 56.79 17.77 7.82
CA ALA A 325 56.99 16.47 8.43
C ALA A 325 58.20 16.40 9.36
N ALA A 326 58.18 15.43 10.29
CA ALA A 326 59.37 14.77 10.82
C ALA A 326 59.04 13.35 11.33
N VAL A 327 59.85 12.38 10.93
CA VAL A 327 59.96 10.96 11.34
C VAL A 327 61.50 10.77 11.54
N PRO A 328 62.09 9.99 12.50
CA PRO A 328 61.82 8.54 12.66
C PRO A 328 62.02 7.85 14.05
N ALA A 329 61.47 6.61 14.07
CA ALA A 329 61.69 5.31 14.78
C ALA A 329 62.98 5.03 15.61
N PRO A 330 63.25 3.79 16.15
CA PRO A 330 62.42 2.59 16.48
C PRO A 330 62.74 2.00 17.92
N VAL A 331 62.14 0.87 18.35
CA VAL A 331 62.81 -0.36 18.91
C VAL A 331 61.81 -1.51 19.15
N GLU A 332 62.14 -2.64 18.51
CA GLU A 332 61.95 -4.10 18.72
C GLU A 332 61.14 -4.68 19.90
N THR A 333 60.17 -5.58 19.65
CA THR A 333 60.18 -7.07 19.51
C THR A 333 60.40 -7.89 20.78
N ALA A 334 59.42 -8.73 21.15
CA ALA A 334 59.64 -10.14 21.53
C ALA A 334 58.32 -10.93 21.55
N ALA A 335 58.33 -12.08 20.86
CA ALA A 335 57.27 -13.06 20.73
C ALA A 335 57.31 -14.12 21.84
N GLN A 336 56.18 -14.81 22.09
CA GLN A 336 56.02 -16.28 21.98
C GLN A 336 54.83 -16.83 22.79
N ALA A 337 53.98 -17.58 22.10
CA ALA A 337 53.05 -18.61 22.61
C ALA A 337 53.84 -19.94 22.85
N PRO A 338 53.28 -21.16 23.08
CA PRO A 338 51.86 -21.60 23.08
C PRO A 338 51.46 -22.77 24.05
N ALA A 339 50.18 -23.18 23.92
CA ALA A 339 49.62 -24.56 23.92
C ALA A 339 49.45 -25.42 25.20
N LYS A 340 48.23 -25.94 25.44
CA LYS A 340 47.77 -27.36 25.20
C LYS A 340 46.39 -27.66 25.84
N GLU A 341 45.40 -28.17 25.07
CA GLU A 341 44.90 -29.58 24.99
C GLU A 341 44.22 -30.09 26.30
N ALA A 342 43.10 -30.84 26.34
CA ALA A 342 42.16 -31.42 25.37
C ALA A 342 40.99 -32.14 26.12
N ALA A 343 39.96 -32.53 25.34
CA ALA A 343 39.02 -33.68 25.48
C ALA A 343 37.92 -33.65 26.59
N ALA A 344 36.62 -33.67 26.23
CA ALA A 344 35.71 -34.83 25.96
C ALA A 344 35.03 -35.32 27.28
N GLU A 345 33.79 -35.80 27.41
CA GLU A 345 32.71 -36.30 26.56
C GLU A 345 31.42 -36.38 27.44
N ALA A 346 30.22 -36.43 26.85
CA ALA A 346 28.92 -36.58 27.54
C ALA A 346 28.63 -38.04 27.97
N PRO A 347 27.54 -38.40 28.71
CA PRO A 347 26.17 -38.44 28.16
C PRO A 347 24.94 -38.32 29.11
N VAL A 348 23.83 -37.83 28.52
CA VAL A 348 22.40 -38.24 28.58
C VAL A 348 21.85 -39.03 29.79
N LYS A 349 20.71 -38.57 30.36
CA LYS A 349 19.61 -39.45 30.83
C LYS A 349 18.20 -38.86 30.62
N LYS A 350 17.31 -39.74 30.15
CA LYS A 350 15.87 -39.65 29.92
C LYS A 350 15.07 -39.31 31.18
N ALA A 351 13.91 -38.67 31.01
CA ALA A 351 12.75 -38.85 31.90
C ALA A 351 11.46 -38.91 31.07
N ALA A 352 10.73 -40.02 31.23
CA ALA A 352 9.36 -40.24 30.81
C ALA A 352 8.59 -40.71 32.05
N ALA A 353 7.40 -40.16 32.27
CA ALA A 353 6.27 -40.63 33.10
C ALA A 353 5.33 -39.41 33.27
N LYS A 354 4.01 -39.48 33.24
CA LYS A 354 3.05 -40.59 33.23
C LYS A 354 1.72 -40.04 32.73
#